data_AF-A0A345DZN1-F1
#
_entry.id   AF-A0A345DZN1-F1
#
_cell.length_a   1.000
_cell.length_b   1.000
_cell.length_c   1.000
_cell.angle_alpha   90.00
_cell.angle_beta   90.00
_cell.angle_gamma   90.00
#
_symmetry.space_group_name_H-M   'P 1'
#
loop_
_entity.id
_entity.type
_entity.pdbx_description
1 polymer ?
#
loop_
_entity_poly.entity_id
_entity_poly.type
_entity_poly.pdbx_seq_one_letter_code
_entity_poly.pdbx_strand_id
1 'polypeptide(L)'
;MSDDAEATSSGTPDDDLAAALAEDPEAVAAFVRRLDDVNELLDVLALATEAADDEMVSSVAGTAGSLGELADEAADPETVRGARTLLRALGDAGDPETTYREVGALGLLRALRDPEVKRGLAFLVALARGIGRELER
;
A
#
# COMPACT_ATOMS: atom_id res chain seq x y z
N MET A 1 49.69 21.75 27.53
CA MET A 1 48.66 21.39 26.54
C MET A 1 48.38 19.93 26.78
N SER A 2 47.38 19.70 27.63
CA SER A 2 46.99 18.36 28.08
C SER A 2 46.11 17.73 27.03
N ASP A 3 46.37 16.44 26.83
CA ASP A 3 45.73 15.52 25.91
C ASP A 3 44.27 15.32 26.35
N ASP A 4 43.33 15.80 25.53
CA ASP A 4 41.90 15.57 25.68
C ASP A 4 41.62 14.17 25.10
N ALA A 5 41.86 13.15 25.93
CA ALA A 5 41.45 11.78 25.65
C ALA A 5 39.94 11.70 25.84
N GLU A 6 39.21 11.96 24.76
CA GLU A 6 37.78 11.70 24.61
C GLU A 6 37.56 10.21 24.92
N ALA A 7 37.07 9.93 26.13
CA ALA A 7 36.74 8.59 26.58
C ALA A 7 35.56 8.08 25.74
N THR A 8 35.87 7.37 24.66
CA THR A 8 34.90 6.56 23.92
C THR A 8 34.23 5.62 24.90
N SER A 9 32.91 5.76 25.09
CA SER A 9 32.08 4.82 25.83
C SER A 9 32.36 3.40 25.32
N SER A 10 33.12 2.64 26.09
CA SER A 10 33.34 1.20 25.89
C SER A 10 32.49 0.41 26.88
N GLY A 11 31.21 0.79 27.00
CA GLY A 11 30.20 -0.07 27.60
C GLY A 11 29.97 -1.28 26.69
N THR A 12 29.84 -2.47 27.28
CA THR A 12 29.31 -3.61 26.52
C THR A 12 27.89 -3.25 26.10
N PRO A 13 27.35 -3.74 24.96
CA PRO A 13 25.95 -3.51 24.60
C PRO A 13 24.95 -3.82 25.74
N ASP A 14 25.31 -4.75 26.62
CA ASP A 14 24.56 -5.09 27.84
C ASP A 14 24.61 -3.99 28.91
N ASP A 15 25.73 -3.27 29.06
CA ASP A 15 25.89 -2.16 30.01
C ASP A 15 25.11 -0.92 29.53
N ASP A 16 25.15 -0.65 28.23
CA ASP A 16 24.38 0.43 27.60
C ASP A 16 22.87 0.14 27.67
N LEU A 17 22.47 -1.12 27.45
CA LEU A 17 21.09 -1.56 27.62
C LEU A 17 20.64 -1.49 29.09
N ALA A 18 21.50 -1.87 30.03
CA ALA A 18 21.22 -1.76 31.46
C ALA A 18 21.06 -0.29 31.91
N ALA A 19 21.86 0.62 31.36
CA ALA A 19 21.71 2.06 31.59
C ALA A 19 20.38 2.58 31.01
N ALA A 20 20.01 2.19 29.78
CA ALA A 20 18.74 2.56 29.16
C ALA A 20 17.52 1.97 29.90
N LEU A 21 17.63 0.74 30.43
CA LEU A 21 16.62 0.09 31.27
C LEU A 21 16.41 0.80 32.60
N ALA A 22 17.48 1.31 33.20
CA ALA A 22 17.43 2.06 34.44
C ALA A 22 16.80 3.45 34.25
N GLU A 23 16.88 4.01 33.04
CA GLU A 23 16.35 5.32 32.70
C GLU A 23 14.82 5.31 32.48
N ASP A 24 14.26 4.23 31.92
CA ASP A 24 12.81 4.07 31.75
C ASP A 24 12.33 2.60 31.93
N PRO A 25 12.20 2.14 33.19
CA PRO A 25 11.75 0.78 33.47
C PRO A 25 10.25 0.58 33.16
N GLU A 26 9.44 1.63 33.23
CA GLU A 26 8.01 1.56 32.91
C GLU A 26 7.76 1.29 31.42
N ALA A 27 8.53 1.91 30.51
CA ALA A 27 8.44 1.65 29.08
C ALA A 27 8.80 0.20 28.74
N VAL A 28 9.83 -0.36 29.37
CA VAL A 28 10.21 -1.76 29.15
C VAL A 28 9.17 -2.71 29.73
N ALA A 29 8.63 -2.42 30.91
CA ALA A 29 7.55 -3.22 31.47
C ALA A 29 6.29 -3.18 30.57
N ALA A 30 5.99 -2.04 29.95
CA ALA A 30 4.91 -1.92 28.97
C ALA A 30 5.17 -2.72 27.69
N PHE A 31 6.41 -2.70 27.20
CA PHE A 31 6.83 -3.50 26.04
C PHE A 31 6.74 -5.00 26.31
N VAL A 32 7.22 -5.47 27.48
CA VAL A 32 7.13 -6.88 27.88
C VAL A 32 5.68 -7.33 28.03
N ARG A 33 4.80 -6.52 28.64
CA ARG A 33 3.36 -6.83 28.68
C ARG A 33 2.77 -6.97 27.28
N ARG A 34 3.16 -6.10 26.36
CA ARG A 34 2.70 -6.16 24.98
C ARG A 34 3.23 -7.38 24.23
N LEU A 35 4.43 -7.85 24.55
CA LEU A 35 4.97 -9.11 24.03
C LEU A 35 4.22 -10.33 24.59
N ASP A 36 3.77 -10.28 25.85
CA ASP A 36 2.93 -11.31 26.45
C ASP A 36 1.58 -11.43 25.72
N ASP A 37 0.93 -10.29 25.44
CA ASP A 37 -0.31 -10.24 24.63
C ASP A 37 -0.10 -10.81 23.22
N VAL A 38 1.07 -10.56 22.61
CA VAL A 38 1.43 -11.10 21.29
C VAL A 38 1.65 -12.62 21.37
N ASN A 39 2.31 -13.12 22.41
CA ASN A 39 2.48 -14.56 22.59
C ASN A 39 1.14 -15.26 22.82
N GLU A 40 0.23 -14.68 23.60
CA GLU A 40 -1.12 -15.21 23.78
C GLU A 40 -1.89 -15.25 22.44
N LEU A 41 -1.76 -14.21 21.61
CA LEU A 41 -2.34 -14.21 20.26
C LEU A 41 -1.73 -15.29 19.37
N LEU A 42 -0.41 -15.50 19.44
CA LEU A 42 0.28 -16.56 18.69
C LEU A 42 -0.16 -17.95 19.15
N ASP A 43 -0.40 -18.15 20.44
CA ASP A 43 -0.94 -19.39 20.98
C ASP A 43 -2.37 -19.65 20.48
N VAL A 44 -3.23 -18.63 20.48
CA VAL A 44 -4.59 -18.72 19.90
C VAL A 44 -4.54 -19.01 18.40
N LEU A 45 -3.61 -18.39 17.67
CA LEU A 45 -3.40 -18.65 16.25
C LEU A 45 -2.90 -20.08 16.00
N ALA A 46 -2.02 -20.59 16.86
CA ALA A 46 -1.54 -21.97 16.80
C ALA A 46 -2.69 -22.95 17.02
N LEU A 47 -3.55 -22.70 18.03
CA LEU A 47 -4.77 -23.47 18.27
C LEU A 47 -5.73 -23.43 17.08
N ALA A 48 -5.90 -22.25 16.45
CA ALA A 48 -6.74 -22.10 15.27
C ALA A 48 -6.17 -22.84 14.06
N THR A 49 -4.85 -22.91 13.93
CA THR A 49 -4.14 -23.64 12.86
C THR A 49 -4.23 -25.14 13.08
N GLU A 50 -4.13 -25.60 14.34
CA GLU A 50 -4.27 -27.01 14.70
C GLU A 50 -5.73 -27.48 14.57
N ALA A 51 -6.69 -26.60 14.81
CA ALA A 51 -8.12 -26.84 14.59
C ALA A 51 -8.56 -26.60 13.13
N ALA A 52 -7.67 -26.16 12.25
CA ALA A 52 -8.01 -25.94 10.85
C ALA A 52 -8.10 -27.27 10.11
N ASP A 53 -9.29 -27.57 9.60
CA ASP A 53 -9.54 -28.70 8.71
C ASP A 53 -8.93 -28.46 7.30
N ASP A 54 -8.60 -29.56 6.61
CA ASP A 54 -8.02 -29.54 5.25
C ASP A 54 -8.87 -28.74 4.24
N GLU A 55 -10.19 -28.75 4.40
CA GLU A 55 -11.12 -27.97 3.57
C GLU A 55 -10.96 -26.47 3.78
N MET A 56 -10.80 -26.02 5.03
CA MET A 56 -10.55 -24.62 5.36
C MET A 56 -9.19 -24.17 4.83
N VAL A 57 -8.15 -24.99 4.98
CA VAL A 57 -6.81 -24.72 4.44
C VAL A 57 -6.86 -24.61 2.91
N SER A 58 -7.55 -25.52 2.23
CA SER A 58 -7.71 -25.49 0.77
C SER A 58 -8.46 -24.24 0.30
N SER A 59 -9.52 -23.84 1.02
CA SER A 59 -10.29 -22.63 0.72
C SER A 59 -9.45 -21.34 0.88
N VAL A 60 -8.68 -21.25 1.97
CA VAL A 60 -7.77 -20.13 2.22
C VAL A 60 -6.66 -20.10 1.18
N ALA A 61 -6.04 -21.24 0.87
CA ALA A 61 -5.01 -21.34 -0.16
C ALA A 61 -5.56 -20.98 -1.55
N GLY A 62 -6.79 -21.39 -1.88
CA GLY A 62 -7.47 -21.00 -3.11
C GLY A 62 -7.70 -19.50 -3.18
N THR A 63 -8.19 -18.90 -2.09
CA THR A 63 -8.38 -17.44 -1.99
C THR A 63 -7.06 -16.69 -2.11
N ALA A 64 -6.01 -17.15 -1.41
CA ALA A 64 -4.67 -16.58 -1.50
C ALA A 64 -4.09 -16.72 -2.91
N GLY A 65 -4.35 -17.84 -3.59
CA GLY A 65 -4.00 -18.05 -4.99
C GLY A 65 -4.69 -17.06 -5.91
N SER A 66 -6.02 -16.91 -5.82
CA SER A 66 -6.76 -15.92 -6.59
C SER A 66 -6.31 -14.49 -6.29
N LEU A 67 -6.01 -14.16 -5.04
CA LEU A 67 -5.47 -12.85 -4.67
C LEU A 67 -4.06 -12.65 -5.25
N GLY A 68 -3.23 -13.70 -5.27
CA GLY A 68 -1.90 -13.69 -5.88
C GLY A 68 -1.97 -13.48 -7.40
N GLU A 69 -2.89 -14.16 -8.09
CA GLU A 69 -3.16 -13.97 -9.52
C GLU A 69 -3.62 -12.53 -9.81
N LEU A 70 -4.55 -12.00 -9.00
CA LEU A 70 -4.97 -10.60 -9.11
C LEU A 70 -3.81 -9.63 -8.85
N ALA A 71 -2.95 -9.93 -7.88
CA ALA A 71 -1.79 -9.11 -7.57
C ALA A 71 -0.75 -9.12 -8.70
N ASP A 72 -0.53 -10.26 -9.36
CA ASP A 72 0.38 -10.38 -10.50
C ASP A 72 -0.15 -9.60 -11.71
N GLU A 73 -1.44 -9.76 -12.04
CA GLU A 73 -2.11 -8.98 -13.09
C GLU A 73 -2.09 -7.47 -12.80
N ALA A 74 -2.31 -7.09 -11.54
CA ALA A 74 -2.24 -5.69 -11.10
C ALA A 74 -0.81 -5.14 -11.08
N ALA A 75 0.20 -6.00 -10.89
CA ALA A 75 1.61 -5.65 -10.90
C ALA A 75 2.21 -5.60 -12.32
N ASP A 76 1.47 -6.06 -13.33
CA ASP A 76 1.90 -5.97 -14.73
C ASP A 76 2.34 -4.54 -15.07
N PRO A 77 3.54 -4.34 -15.66
CA PRO A 77 4.09 -3.02 -15.91
C PRO A 77 3.20 -2.10 -16.74
N GLU A 78 2.41 -2.65 -17.68
CA GLU A 78 1.48 -1.90 -18.51
C GLU A 78 0.21 -1.54 -17.72
N THR A 79 -0.33 -2.46 -16.92
CA THR A 79 -1.44 -2.20 -15.99
C THR A 79 -1.09 -1.11 -14.99
N VAL A 80 0.06 -1.20 -14.34
CA VAL A 80 0.56 -0.20 -13.39
C VAL A 80 0.72 1.17 -14.06
N ARG A 81 1.24 1.20 -15.30
CA ARG A 81 1.43 2.46 -16.06
C ARG A 81 0.09 3.09 -16.43
N GLY A 82 -0.88 2.29 -16.86
CA GLY A 82 -2.24 2.74 -17.15
C GLY A 82 -2.92 3.31 -15.92
N ALA A 83 -2.91 2.56 -14.81
CA ALA A 83 -3.49 2.98 -13.54
C ALA A 83 -2.86 4.28 -13.02
N ARG A 84 -1.52 4.40 -13.04
CA ARG A 84 -0.83 5.64 -12.65
C ARG A 84 -1.22 6.84 -13.51
N THR A 85 -1.43 6.63 -14.81
CA THR A 85 -1.85 7.70 -15.72
C THR A 85 -3.25 8.20 -15.36
N LEU A 86 -4.18 7.29 -15.11
CA LEU A 86 -5.55 7.63 -14.69
C LEU A 86 -5.57 8.34 -13.33
N LEU A 87 -4.83 7.83 -12.34
CA LEU A 87 -4.76 8.42 -11.00
C LEU A 87 -4.16 9.83 -11.01
N ARG A 88 -3.11 10.07 -11.81
CA ARG A 88 -2.54 11.42 -11.98
C ARG A 88 -3.55 12.36 -12.62
N ALA A 89 -4.18 11.95 -13.72
CA ALA A 89 -5.19 12.77 -14.39
C ALA A 89 -6.38 13.09 -13.46
N LEU A 90 -6.77 12.13 -12.60
CA LEU A 90 -7.80 12.35 -11.58
C LEU A 90 -7.33 13.32 -10.48
N GLY A 91 -6.08 13.23 -10.05
CA GLY A 91 -5.47 14.17 -9.12
C GLY A 91 -5.44 15.60 -9.67
N ASP A 92 -4.97 15.76 -10.91
CA ASP A 92 -4.92 17.05 -11.60
C ASP A 92 -6.34 17.64 -11.77
N ALA A 93 -7.33 16.80 -12.08
CA ALA A 93 -8.74 17.20 -12.15
C ALA A 93 -9.42 17.38 -10.77
N GLY A 94 -8.82 16.89 -9.68
CA GLY A 94 -9.32 17.10 -8.32
C GLY A 94 -8.72 18.33 -7.64
N ASP A 95 -7.71 18.95 -8.25
CA ASP A 95 -6.92 20.02 -7.65
C ASP A 95 -7.79 21.25 -7.34
N PRO A 96 -7.87 21.70 -6.07
CA PRO A 96 -8.68 22.85 -5.68
C PRO A 96 -8.19 24.17 -6.30
N GLU A 97 -6.95 24.25 -6.76
CA GLU A 97 -6.41 25.42 -7.48
C GLU A 97 -6.88 25.46 -8.93
N THR A 98 -7.35 24.34 -9.49
CA THR A 98 -7.89 24.28 -10.85
C THR A 98 -9.24 25.00 -10.93
N THR A 99 -9.22 26.22 -11.47
CA THR A 99 -10.44 26.99 -11.70
C THR A 99 -11.20 26.45 -12.91
N TYR A 100 -12.27 25.71 -12.66
CA TYR A 100 -13.23 25.30 -13.70
C TYR A 100 -14.07 26.49 -14.13
N ARG A 101 -13.83 27.00 -15.34
CA ARG A 101 -14.76 27.92 -15.99
C ARG A 101 -15.99 27.15 -16.45
N GLU A 102 -17.17 27.69 -16.19
CA GLU A 102 -18.41 27.16 -16.75
C GLU A 102 -18.28 27.04 -18.27
N VAL A 103 -18.47 25.82 -18.77
CA VAL A 103 -18.36 25.52 -20.18
C VAL A 103 -19.75 25.57 -20.78
N GLY A 104 -20.07 26.64 -21.53
CA GLY A 104 -21.31 26.71 -22.31
C GLY A 104 -21.34 25.69 -23.46
N ALA A 105 -22.50 25.50 -24.09
CA ALA A 105 -22.69 24.49 -25.16
C ALA A 105 -21.66 24.60 -26.32
N LEU A 106 -21.33 25.82 -26.75
CA LEU A 106 -20.29 26.07 -27.76
C LEU A 106 -18.87 25.73 -27.24
N GLY A 107 -18.61 25.99 -25.95
CA GLY A 107 -17.35 25.64 -25.31
C GLY A 107 -17.15 24.13 -25.24
N LEU A 108 -18.22 23.37 -24.96
CA LEU A 108 -18.18 21.91 -24.94
C LEU A 108 -17.89 21.36 -26.34
N LEU A 109 -18.56 21.89 -27.36
CA LEU A 109 -18.33 21.49 -28.75
C LEU A 109 -16.90 21.78 -29.19
N ARG A 110 -16.34 22.91 -28.75
CA ARG A 110 -14.95 23.29 -29.01
C ARG A 110 -13.96 22.40 -28.26
N ALA A 111 -14.24 22.05 -27.00
CA ALA A 111 -13.44 21.11 -26.23
C ALA A 111 -13.41 19.72 -26.88
N LEU A 112 -14.53 19.26 -27.43
CA LEU A 112 -14.59 18.00 -28.18
C LEU A 112 -13.70 18.00 -29.43
N ARG A 113 -13.37 19.20 -29.95
CA ARG A 113 -12.48 19.35 -31.12
C ARG A 113 -11.00 19.42 -30.73
N ASP A 114 -10.70 19.59 -29.45
CA ASP A 114 -9.36 19.68 -28.91
C ASP A 114 -8.59 18.36 -29.10
N PRO A 115 -7.32 18.39 -29.58
CA PRO A 115 -6.53 17.18 -29.76
C PRO A 115 -6.28 16.40 -28.46
N GLU A 116 -6.19 17.04 -27.31
CA GLU A 116 -5.94 16.40 -26.02
C GLU A 116 -7.19 15.66 -25.54
N VAL A 117 -8.36 16.31 -25.64
CA VAL A 117 -9.66 15.70 -25.32
C VAL A 117 -9.94 14.50 -26.22
N LYS A 118 -9.61 14.58 -27.51
CA LYS A 118 -9.73 13.47 -28.45
C LYS A 118 -8.86 12.26 -28.07
N ARG A 119 -7.63 12.49 -27.59
CA ARG A 119 -6.75 11.40 -27.13
C ARG A 119 -7.34 10.70 -25.90
N GLY A 120 -7.87 11.48 -24.94
CA GLY A 120 -8.55 10.91 -23.77
C GLY A 120 -9.78 10.08 -24.17
N LEU A 121 -10.63 10.61 -25.06
CA LEU A 121 -11.78 9.87 -25.61
C LEU A 121 -11.37 8.59 -26.34
N ALA A 122 -10.31 8.63 -27.14
CA ALA A 122 -9.79 7.44 -27.81
C ALA A 122 -9.32 6.38 -26.82
N PHE A 123 -8.68 6.78 -25.71
CA PHE A 123 -8.32 5.87 -24.62
C PHE A 123 -9.55 5.25 -23.96
N LEU A 124 -10.58 6.05 -23.63
CA LEU A 124 -11.83 5.53 -23.04
C LEU A 124 -12.54 4.53 -23.96
N VAL A 125 -12.56 4.80 -25.26
CA VAL A 125 -13.12 3.87 -26.27
C VAL A 125 -12.29 2.58 -26.34
N ALA A 126 -10.95 2.69 -26.30
CA ALA A 126 -10.07 1.52 -26.30
C ALA A 126 -10.28 0.65 -25.04
N LEU A 127 -10.43 1.29 -23.87
CA LEU A 127 -10.73 0.63 -22.61
C LEU A 127 -12.10 -0.09 -22.66
N ALA A 128 -13.15 0.60 -23.11
CA ALA A 128 -14.47 0.00 -23.28
C ALA A 128 -14.43 -1.19 -24.24
N ARG A 129 -13.68 -1.08 -25.34
CA ARG A 129 -13.45 -2.19 -26.28
C ARG A 129 -12.64 -3.33 -25.66
N GLY A 130 -11.77 -3.05 -24.69
CA GLY A 130 -11.06 -4.06 -23.89
C GLY A 130 -12.02 -4.85 -23.02
N ILE A 131 -12.84 -4.14 -22.23
CA ILE A 131 -13.86 -4.74 -21.36
C ILE A 131 -14.83 -5.63 -22.15
N GLY A 132 -15.34 -5.16 -23.29
CA GLY A 132 -16.23 -5.96 -24.12
C GLY A 132 -15.61 -7.27 -24.61
N ARG A 133 -14.31 -7.28 -24.94
CA ARG A 133 -13.59 -8.49 -25.36
C ARG A 133 -13.40 -9.51 -24.24
N GLU A 134 -13.28 -9.05 -22.99
CA GLU A 134 -13.17 -9.93 -21.83
C GLU A 134 -14.54 -10.51 -21.43
N LEU A 135 -15.62 -9.73 -21.54
CA LEU A 135 -16.98 -10.19 -21.19
C LEU A 135 -17.59 -11.17 -22.22
N GLU A 136 -17.10 -11.15 -23.46
CA GLU A 136 -17.51 -12.10 -24.51
C GLU A 136 -16.74 -13.43 -24.45
N ARG A 137 -15.77 -13.57 -23.54
CA ARG A 137 -14.92 -14.74 -23.40
C ARG A 137 -15.46 -15.70 -22.33
#